data_AF-D6PK99-F1
#
_entry.id   AF-D6PK99-F1
#
_cell.length_a   1.000
_cell.length_b   1.000
_cell.length_c   1.000
_cell.angle_alpha   90.00
_cell.angle_beta   90.00
_cell.angle_gamma   90.00
#
_symmetry.space_group_name_H-M   'P 1'
#
loop_
_entity.id
_entity.type
_entity.pdbx_description
1 polymer ?
#
loop_
_entity_poly.entity_id
_entity_poly.type
_entity_poly.pdbx_seq_one_letter_code
_entity_poly.pdbx_strand_id
1 'polypeptide(L)'
;MAYTTINKSSEHFNTKLYTGNSIIKARDMAYNHNVMDAVRGSTKRVATDLTDAESTQAQMIKSFASDGFNLGDNGGVNQDTKTYASWNWKANGTGSSNTDGSITSTVSANTTSGFSIVSYTGNGSAGGSTVGHGLNAVPKMFIIKIEVQLKIGLFIIIQ
;
A
#
# COMPACT_ATOMS: atom_id res chain seq x y z
N MET A 1 -16.91 15.86 -29.55
CA MET A 1 -17.50 16.25 -28.25
C MET A 1 -16.47 15.91 -27.19
N ALA A 2 -15.88 16.91 -26.53
CA ALA A 2 -14.91 16.69 -25.47
C ALA A 2 -15.67 16.43 -24.16
N TYR A 3 -15.43 15.28 -23.52
CA TYR A 3 -15.93 15.00 -22.18
C TYR A 3 -15.06 15.77 -21.17
N THR A 4 -15.41 17.02 -20.90
CA THR A 4 -14.61 17.93 -20.05
C THR A 4 -14.97 17.90 -18.57
N THR A 5 -15.91 17.05 -18.14
CA THR A 5 -16.32 16.94 -16.73
C THR A 5 -16.63 15.51 -16.35
N ILE A 6 -15.81 14.95 -15.46
CA ILE A 6 -16.07 13.67 -14.79
C ILE A 6 -17.14 13.95 -13.71
N ASN A 7 -18.30 13.28 -13.81
CA ASN A 7 -19.34 13.37 -12.80
C ASN A 7 -18.81 12.89 -11.43
N LYS A 8 -19.16 13.61 -10.36
CA LYS A 8 -18.71 13.31 -8.99
C LYS A 8 -17.18 13.30 -8.84
N SER A 9 -16.49 14.18 -9.56
CA SER A 9 -15.03 14.29 -9.46
C SER A 9 -14.56 14.45 -8.01
N SER A 10 -15.28 15.15 -7.14
CA SER A 10 -14.97 15.27 -5.71
C SER A 10 -15.20 14.00 -4.88
N GLU A 11 -15.99 13.03 -5.35
CA GLU A 11 -16.18 11.71 -4.71
C GLU A 11 -15.11 10.70 -5.16
N HIS A 12 -14.51 10.89 -6.33
CA HIS A 12 -13.56 9.93 -6.94
C HIS A 12 -12.13 10.49 -7.15
N PHE A 13 -11.94 11.80 -7.08
CA PHE A 13 -10.69 12.52 -7.36
C PHE A 13 -10.63 13.86 -6.59
N ASN A 14 -10.19 13.81 -5.33
CA ASN A 14 -9.89 15.00 -4.54
C ASN A 14 -8.36 15.21 -4.51
N THR A 15 -7.87 16.41 -4.83
CA THR A 15 -6.43 16.73 -4.72
C THR A 15 -6.00 17.13 -3.31
N LYS A 16 -6.69 16.60 -2.28
CA LYS A 16 -6.24 16.79 -0.90
C LYS A 16 -6.61 15.63 0.05
N LEU A 17 -5.58 15.32 0.86
CA LEU A 17 -5.48 14.51 2.09
C LEU A 17 -5.26 13.01 1.94
N TYR A 18 -4.04 12.48 2.14
CA TYR A 18 -3.91 11.01 2.27
C TYR A 18 -2.80 10.52 3.24
N THR A 19 -3.20 10.04 4.42
CA THR A 19 -2.45 9.03 5.20
C THR A 19 -2.76 7.62 4.68
N GLY A 20 -1.78 6.85 4.24
CA GLY A 20 -1.93 5.44 3.83
C GLY A 20 -0.95 5.06 2.72
N ASN A 21 -1.12 3.88 2.10
CA ASN A 21 -0.18 3.30 1.13
C ASN A 21 0.24 4.29 0.06
N SER A 22 1.55 4.38 -0.18
CA SER A 22 2.16 5.23 -1.19
C SER A 22 2.88 4.37 -2.22
N ILE A 23 2.55 4.55 -3.50
CA ILE A 23 3.38 4.10 -4.61
C ILE A 23 4.08 5.34 -5.16
N ILE A 24 5.42 5.39 -5.10
CA ILE A 24 6.22 6.48 -5.67
C ILE A 24 6.99 5.95 -6.88
N LYS A 25 6.92 6.66 -8.00
CA LYS A 25 7.62 6.29 -9.24
C LYS A 25 8.25 7.50 -9.93
N ALA A 26 9.53 7.40 -10.25
CA ALA A 26 10.21 8.35 -11.14
C ALA A 26 9.59 8.29 -12.55
N ARG A 27 9.30 9.45 -13.13
CA ARG A 27 8.60 9.60 -14.42
C ARG A 27 9.56 9.77 -15.59
N ASP A 28 10.80 10.13 -15.31
CA ASP A 28 11.87 10.42 -16.27
C ASP A 28 13.09 9.50 -16.13
N MET A 29 12.98 8.45 -15.29
CA MET A 29 14.02 7.44 -15.10
C MET A 29 13.43 6.04 -14.90
N ALA A 30 14.27 5.04 -15.12
CA ALA A 30 13.95 3.62 -14.95
C ALA A 30 14.04 3.14 -13.48
N TYR A 31 13.81 4.01 -12.49
CA TYR A 31 13.71 3.57 -11.09
C TYR A 31 12.45 2.74 -10.84
N ASN A 32 12.55 1.79 -9.91
CA ASN A 32 11.44 0.90 -9.57
C ASN A 32 10.23 1.65 -9.00
N HIS A 33 9.09 0.96 -8.95
CA HIS A 33 7.93 1.43 -8.19
C HIS A 33 8.18 1.16 -6.70
N ASN A 34 8.17 2.21 -5.88
CA ASN A 34 8.41 2.10 -4.44
C ASN A 34 7.07 2.06 -3.71
N VAL A 35 6.71 0.92 -3.13
CA VAL A 35 5.46 0.71 -2.38
C VAL A 35 5.76 0.66 -0.89
N MET A 36 5.13 1.56 -0.14
CA MET A 36 5.32 1.73 1.30
C MET A 36 3.96 1.94 1.97
N ASP A 37 3.78 1.48 3.20
CA ASP A 37 2.52 1.64 3.93
C ASP A 37 2.67 1.73 5.45
N ALA A 38 1.60 2.19 6.09
CA ALA A 38 1.57 2.39 7.53
C ALA A 38 1.53 1.08 8.33
N VAL A 39 1.10 -0.05 7.75
CA VAL A 39 1.05 -1.35 8.43
C VAL A 39 2.47 -1.89 8.68
N ARG A 40 3.37 -1.69 7.71
CA ARG A 40 4.77 -2.11 7.80
C ARG A 40 5.67 -1.03 8.39
N GLY A 41 5.26 0.22 8.23
CA GLY A 41 5.99 1.40 8.70
C GLY A 41 6.66 2.17 7.57
N SER A 42 7.00 3.43 7.86
CA SER A 42 7.45 4.40 6.85
C SER A 42 8.77 4.04 6.16
N THR A 43 9.61 3.23 6.81
CA THR A 43 10.93 2.85 6.28
C THR A 43 10.88 1.58 5.44
N LYS A 44 9.74 0.88 5.40
CA LYS A 44 9.63 -0.42 4.74
C LYS A 44 9.20 -0.27 3.29
N ARG A 45 10.10 -0.67 2.38
CA ARG A 45 9.90 -0.59 0.93
C ARG A 45 9.76 -1.98 0.35
N VAL A 46 8.73 -2.12 -0.49
CA VAL A 46 8.61 -3.19 -1.48
C VAL A 46 8.65 -2.59 -2.88
N ALA A 47 9.30 -3.30 -3.81
CA ALA A 47 9.23 -3.01 -5.23
C ALA A 47 8.36 -4.06 -5.93
N THR A 48 7.41 -3.61 -6.75
CA THR A 48 6.49 -4.51 -7.47
C THR A 48 7.16 -5.23 -8.64
N ASP A 49 8.22 -4.63 -9.18
CA ASP A 49 8.95 -5.06 -10.37
C ASP A 49 10.27 -5.79 -10.08
N LEU A 50 10.60 -6.01 -8.80
CA LEU A 50 11.74 -6.82 -8.37
C LEU A 50 11.27 -8.12 -7.72
N THR A 51 12.10 -9.15 -7.74
CA THR A 51 11.86 -10.39 -6.97
C THR A 51 12.29 -10.27 -5.50
N ASP A 52 12.98 -9.19 -5.16
CA ASP A 52 13.53 -8.94 -3.84
C ASP A 52 12.43 -8.89 -2.77
N ALA A 53 12.83 -9.28 -1.56
CA ALA A 53 12.01 -9.12 -0.36
C ALA A 53 11.94 -7.66 0.07
N GLU A 54 11.16 -7.38 1.12
CA GLU A 54 11.16 -6.09 1.81
C GLU A 54 12.57 -5.60 2.09
N SER A 55 12.78 -4.30 1.90
CA SER A 55 14.01 -3.62 2.32
C SER A 55 13.69 -2.49 3.29
N THR A 56 14.64 -2.20 4.17
CA THR A 56 14.56 -1.04 5.06
C THR A 56 15.26 0.14 4.40
N GLN A 57 14.48 1.16 4.00
CA GLN A 57 14.91 2.35 3.27
C GLN A 57 14.54 3.62 4.05
N ALA A 58 15.26 3.88 5.15
CA ALA A 58 14.97 4.97 6.09
C ALA A 58 15.08 6.41 5.51
N GLN A 59 15.58 6.53 4.28
CA GLN A 59 15.74 7.80 3.57
C GLN A 59 14.68 8.02 2.47
N MET A 60 13.76 7.09 2.26
CA MET A 60 12.68 7.28 1.28
C MET A 60 11.51 8.08 1.84
N ILE A 61 10.75 7.50 2.78
CA ILE A 61 9.70 8.21 3.53
C ILE A 61 10.13 8.23 4.99
N LYS A 62 10.13 9.42 5.59
CA LYS A 62 10.42 9.62 7.01
C LYS A 62 9.23 9.27 7.87
N SER A 63 8.05 9.74 7.46
CA SER A 63 6.81 9.51 8.19
C SER A 63 5.59 9.67 7.28
N PHE A 64 4.51 8.97 7.64
CA PHE A 64 3.19 9.29 7.12
C PHE A 64 2.62 10.47 7.91
N ALA A 65 2.04 11.43 7.21
CA ALA A 65 1.43 12.64 7.78
C ALA A 65 -0.05 12.67 7.43
N SER A 66 -0.86 13.40 8.19
CA SER A 66 -2.33 13.49 8.03
C SER A 66 -2.78 13.76 6.59
N ASP A 67 -1.95 14.45 5.80
CA ASP A 67 -2.22 14.88 4.44
C ASP A 67 -1.29 14.26 3.39
N GLY A 68 -0.41 13.33 3.76
CA GLY A 68 0.55 12.74 2.83
C GLY A 68 1.68 11.99 3.53
N PHE A 69 2.90 12.29 3.13
CA PHE A 69 4.11 11.73 3.71
C PHE A 69 5.26 12.73 3.63
N ASN A 70 6.19 12.63 4.56
CA ASN A 70 7.42 13.40 4.53
C ASN A 70 8.50 12.58 3.82
N LEU A 71 9.07 13.14 2.75
CA LEU A 71 10.17 12.51 2.02
C LEU A 71 11.50 12.67 2.76
N GLY A 72 12.38 11.69 2.61
CA GLY A 72 13.81 11.85 2.87
C GLY A 72 14.57 12.27 1.61
N ASP A 73 15.87 12.00 1.59
CA ASP A 73 16.81 12.41 0.54
C ASP A 73 17.22 11.27 -0.42
N ASN A 74 16.52 10.13 -0.37
CA ASN A 74 16.83 9.01 -1.25
C ASN A 74 16.51 9.35 -2.72
N GLY A 75 17.49 9.17 -3.62
CA GLY A 75 17.32 9.49 -5.04
C GLY A 75 16.20 8.73 -5.76
N GLY A 76 15.76 7.57 -5.23
CA GLY A 76 14.62 6.84 -5.75
C GLY A 76 13.27 7.55 -5.57
N VAL A 77 13.20 8.57 -4.72
CA VAL A 77 11.97 9.33 -4.42
C VAL A 77 12.16 10.84 -4.38
N ASN A 78 13.40 11.33 -4.23
CA ASN A 78 13.72 12.75 -4.08
C ASN A 78 15.13 13.04 -4.60
N GLN A 79 15.27 13.21 -5.92
CA GLN A 79 16.53 13.61 -6.56
C GLN A 79 16.35 14.90 -7.37
N ASP A 80 17.37 15.75 -7.34
CA ASP A 80 17.43 16.97 -8.14
C ASP A 80 17.21 16.69 -9.63
N THR A 81 16.49 17.60 -10.28
CA THR A 81 16.16 17.54 -11.72
C THR A 81 15.27 16.35 -12.13
N LYS A 82 14.74 15.58 -11.18
CA LYS A 82 13.86 14.42 -11.46
C LYS A 82 12.41 14.72 -11.13
N THR A 83 11.54 14.04 -11.86
CA THR A 83 10.09 14.14 -11.73
C THR A 83 9.53 12.83 -11.19
N TYR A 84 8.58 12.94 -10.25
CA TYR A 84 7.97 11.80 -9.58
C TYR A 84 6.45 11.91 -9.61
N ALA A 85 5.78 10.77 -9.64
CA ALA A 85 4.36 10.67 -9.32
C ALA A 85 4.19 9.82 -8.06
N SER A 86 3.18 10.17 -7.26
CA SER A 86 2.71 9.33 -6.18
C SER A 86 1.23 9.00 -6.34
N TRP A 87 0.87 7.76 -6.01
CA TRP A 87 -0.51 7.32 -5.86
C TRP A 87 -0.70 6.88 -4.43
N ASN A 88 -1.68 7.49 -3.75
CA ASN A 88 -1.88 7.30 -2.32
C ASN A 88 -3.30 6.80 -2.05
N TRP A 89 -3.42 5.80 -1.18
CA TRP A 89 -4.71 5.26 -0.74
C TRP A 89 -4.81 5.27 0.77
N LYS A 90 -5.90 5.83 1.31
CA LYS A 90 -6.14 5.91 2.76
C LYS A 90 -6.87 4.68 3.29
N ALA A 91 -6.13 3.81 3.97
CA ALA A 91 -6.70 2.72 4.76
C ALA A 91 -7.04 3.20 6.18
N ASN A 92 -6.91 2.33 7.18
CA ASN A 92 -7.18 2.64 8.59
C ASN A 92 -5.90 2.72 9.43
N GLY A 93 -4.92 3.50 8.97
CA GLY A 93 -3.66 3.73 9.68
C GLY A 93 -2.74 2.50 9.73
N THR A 94 -2.05 2.32 10.86
CA THR A 94 -1.08 1.23 11.10
C THR A 94 -1.71 -0.17 11.17
N GLY A 95 -3.04 -0.25 11.14
CA GLY A 95 -3.77 -1.49 11.26
C GLY A 95 -3.88 -1.99 12.69
N SER A 96 -4.62 -3.08 12.85
CA SER A 96 -4.88 -3.74 14.14
C SER A 96 -4.80 -5.25 13.97
N SER A 97 -4.55 -5.95 15.08
CA SER A 97 -4.55 -7.42 15.08
C SER A 97 -5.93 -7.95 14.68
N ASN A 98 -5.97 -8.90 13.75
CA ASN A 98 -7.13 -9.63 13.31
C ASN A 98 -6.85 -11.13 13.47
N THR A 99 -7.73 -11.80 14.22
CA THR A 99 -7.64 -13.23 14.54
C THR A 99 -8.66 -14.08 13.77
N ASP A 100 -9.28 -13.51 12.72
CA ASP A 100 -10.18 -14.24 11.84
C ASP A 100 -9.36 -15.16 10.93
N GLY A 101 -9.79 -16.41 10.84
CA GLY A 101 -9.10 -17.44 10.07
C GLY A 101 -8.03 -18.17 10.89
N SER A 102 -7.12 -18.85 10.19
CA SER A 102 -6.10 -19.72 10.79
C SER A 102 -4.76 -19.03 11.03
N ILE A 103 -4.58 -17.80 10.57
CA ILE A 103 -3.37 -17.00 10.75
C ILE A 103 -3.76 -15.63 11.29
N THR A 104 -3.23 -15.28 12.46
CA THR A 104 -3.31 -13.91 12.98
C THR A 104 -2.58 -12.96 12.04
N SER A 105 -3.24 -11.85 11.71
CA SER A 105 -2.72 -10.83 10.79
C SER A 105 -2.85 -9.44 11.37
N THR A 106 -2.10 -8.48 10.82
CA THR A 106 -2.32 -7.06 11.05
C THR A 106 -3.09 -6.49 9.85
N VAL A 107 -4.29 -5.97 10.10
CA VAL A 107 -5.20 -5.50 9.06
C VAL A 107 -5.46 -4.01 9.22
N SER A 108 -5.27 -3.26 8.13
CA SER A 108 -5.73 -1.88 7.98
C SER A 108 -6.79 -1.86 6.88
N ALA A 109 -8.05 -1.93 7.28
CA ALA A 109 -9.19 -2.02 6.37
C ALA A 109 -9.97 -0.71 6.30
N ASN A 110 -10.21 -0.21 5.09
CA ASN A 110 -11.18 0.85 4.83
C ASN A 110 -12.38 0.22 4.13
N THR A 111 -13.39 -0.13 4.92
CA THR A 111 -14.62 -0.79 4.45
C THR A 111 -15.46 0.11 3.55
N THR A 112 -15.39 1.44 3.73
CA THR A 112 -16.06 2.41 2.86
C THR A 112 -15.44 2.43 1.46
N SER A 113 -14.11 2.43 1.38
CA SER A 113 -13.38 2.41 0.10
C SER A 113 -13.17 0.99 -0.46
N GLY A 114 -13.59 -0.04 0.27
CA GLY A 114 -13.55 -1.43 -0.20
C GLY A 114 -12.14 -2.03 -0.32
N PHE A 115 -11.15 -1.56 0.42
CA PHE A 115 -9.81 -2.14 0.33
C PHE A 115 -9.15 -2.28 1.70
N SER A 116 -8.23 -3.23 1.80
CA SER A 116 -7.45 -3.44 3.01
C SER A 116 -6.00 -3.82 2.71
N ILE A 117 -5.15 -3.51 3.68
CA ILE A 117 -3.74 -3.93 3.70
C ILE A 117 -3.60 -4.93 4.82
N VAL A 118 -3.03 -6.08 4.51
CA VAL A 118 -2.92 -7.20 5.45
C VAL A 118 -1.49 -7.71 5.45
N SER A 119 -0.86 -7.66 6.62
CA SER A 119 0.46 -8.26 6.87
C SER A 119 0.29 -9.50 7.74
N TYR A 120 0.92 -10.62 7.36
CA TYR A 120 0.80 -11.86 8.10
C TYR A 120 2.01 -12.78 7.94
N THR A 121 2.23 -13.66 8.91
CA THR A 121 3.25 -14.71 8.82
C THR A 121 2.63 -15.98 8.25
N GLY A 122 3.13 -16.44 7.10
CA GLY A 122 2.70 -17.73 6.55
C GLY A 122 3.18 -18.88 7.45
N ASN A 123 2.32 -19.89 7.67
CA ASN A 123 2.63 -21.04 8.53
C ASN A 123 3.04 -22.32 7.76
N GLY A 124 3.21 -22.23 6.43
CA GLY A 124 3.62 -23.37 5.59
C GLY A 124 2.61 -24.52 5.50
N SER A 125 1.36 -24.33 5.93
CA SER A 125 0.36 -25.40 5.95
C SER A 125 -0.03 -25.87 4.53
N ALA A 126 0.09 -27.18 4.29
CA ALA A 126 -0.29 -27.82 3.03
C ALA A 126 -1.81 -27.86 2.79
N GLY A 127 -2.63 -27.75 3.84
CA GLY A 127 -4.10 -27.79 3.78
C GLY A 127 -4.77 -26.44 3.47
N GLY A 128 -3.97 -25.41 3.16
CA GLY A 128 -4.45 -24.04 3.04
C GLY A 128 -4.51 -23.34 4.40
N SER A 129 -4.38 -22.01 4.37
CA SER A 129 -4.57 -21.16 5.54
C SER A 129 -5.46 -19.99 5.16
N THR A 130 -6.27 -19.55 6.11
CA THR A 130 -7.16 -18.40 5.95
C THR A 130 -6.60 -17.21 6.72
N VAL A 131 -6.74 -16.02 6.13
CA VAL A 131 -6.29 -14.76 6.71
C VAL A 131 -7.44 -13.78 6.63
N GLY A 132 -7.85 -13.23 7.77
CA GLY A 132 -8.87 -12.19 7.84
C GLY A 132 -8.46 -10.94 7.07
N HIS A 133 -9.35 -10.44 6.19
CA HIS A 133 -9.09 -9.24 5.39
C HIS A 133 -9.83 -7.99 5.93
N GLY A 134 -10.73 -8.15 6.90
CA GLY A 134 -11.44 -7.06 7.58
C GLY A 134 -12.41 -6.25 6.71
N LEU A 135 -12.83 -6.76 5.55
CA LEU A 135 -13.82 -6.09 4.69
C LEU A 135 -15.20 -6.74 4.84
N ASN A 136 -16.25 -5.94 4.65
CA ASN A 136 -17.65 -6.39 4.78
C ASN A 136 -18.18 -7.06 3.50
N ALA A 137 -17.35 -7.21 2.48
CA ALA A 137 -17.68 -7.82 1.21
C ALA A 137 -16.52 -8.68 0.71
N VAL A 138 -16.84 -9.65 -0.15
CA VAL A 138 -15.86 -10.57 -0.72
C VAL A 138 -14.90 -9.79 -1.65
N PRO A 139 -13.58 -9.85 -1.43
CA PRO A 139 -12.62 -9.19 -2.30
C PRO A 139 -12.63 -9.78 -3.71
N LYS A 140 -12.61 -8.92 -4.75
CA LYS A 140 -12.55 -9.34 -6.16
C LYS A 140 -11.12 -9.46 -6.70
N MET A 141 -10.16 -8.81 -6.06
CA MET A 141 -8.75 -8.84 -6.45
C MET A 141 -7.85 -8.92 -5.22
N PHE A 142 -6.76 -9.67 -5.39
CA PHE A 142 -5.72 -9.87 -4.41
C PHE A 142 -4.38 -9.60 -5.07
N ILE A 143 -3.56 -8.74 -4.46
CA ILE A 143 -2.18 -8.51 -4.85
C ILE A 143 -1.31 -8.98 -3.69
N ILE A 144 -0.55 -10.05 -3.89
CA ILE A 144 0.25 -10.66 -2.82
C ILE A 144 1.73 -10.52 -3.16
N LYS A 145 2.52 -10.06 -2.18
CA LYS A 145 3.98 -10.03 -2.25
C LYS A 145 4.57 -10.74 -1.04
N ILE A 146 5.54 -11.62 -1.30
CA ILE A 146 6.26 -12.37 -0.26
C ILE A 146 7.47 -11.55 0.19
N GLU A 147 7.72 -11.58 1.49
CA GLU A 147 8.92 -11.05 2.15
C GLU A 147 9.64 -12.19 2.90
N VAL A 148 10.81 -11.92 3.49
CA VAL A 148 11.60 -12.96 4.19
C VAL A 148 10.76 -13.56 5.33
N GLN A 149 10.26 -14.79 5.13
CA GLN A 149 9.37 -15.57 6.04
C GLN A 149 7.96 -14.97 6.31
N LEU A 150 7.65 -13.78 5.81
CA LEU A 150 6.38 -13.06 6.00
C LEU A 150 5.68 -12.87 4.65
N LYS A 151 4.35 -12.88 4.60
CA LYS A 151 3.56 -12.64 3.37
C LYS A 151 2.68 -11.41 3.58
N ILE A 152 2.61 -10.54 2.58
CA ILE A 152 1.66 -9.42 2.55
C ILE A 152 0.65 -9.68 1.46
N GLY A 153 -0.62 -9.61 1.84
CA GLY A 153 -1.71 -9.47 0.90
C GLY A 153 -2.20 -8.03 0.95
N LEU A 154 -2.11 -7.34 -0.18
CA LEU A 154 -2.90 -6.16 -0.45
C LEU A 154 -4.22 -6.63 -1.09
N PHE A 155 -5.32 -6.43 -0.39
CA PHE A 155 -6.65 -6.88 -0.80
C PHE A 155 -7.41 -5.66 -1.34
N ILE A 156 -7.76 -5.68 -2.62
CA ILE A 156 -8.41 -4.54 -3.29
C ILE A 156 -9.76 -5.01 -3.85
N ILE A 157 -10.87 -4.43 -3.38
CA ILE A 157 -12.12 -4.48 -4.14
C ILE A 157 -12.06 -3.35 -5.16
N ILE A 158 -12.12 -3.70 -6.45
CA ILE A 158 -12.57 -2.77 -7.48
C ILE A 158 -14.10 -2.91 -7.48
N GLN A 159 -14.80 -1.95 -6.88
CA GLN A 159 -16.26 -1.85 -7.05
C GLN A 159 -16.55 -1.22 -8.40
#